data_AF-A0A973NYJ0-F1
#
_entry.id   AF-A0A973NYJ0-F1
#
_cell.length_a   1.000
_cell.length_b   1.000
_cell.length_c   1.000
_cell.angle_alpha   90.00
_cell.angle_beta   90.00
_cell.angle_gamma   90.00
#
_symmetry.space_group_name_H-M   'P 1'
#
loop_
_entity.id
_entity.type
_entity.pdbx_description
1 polymer ?
#
loop_
_entity_poly.entity_id
_entity_poly.type
_entity_poly.pdbx_seq_one_letter_code
_entity_poly.pdbx_strand_id
1 'polypeptide(L)'
;MRAVLTAARDAHGLLDLCERAWAPALRGRVLVAEAEPERHGDLLAAASTALSGQDADTAAERWPASLLMAVVGTVCSRYCRGSVWGVWWRACGGRKPSFVVAEAWDCAFRNALSSFGLPVFAELSADDALLVHAGVPDAFLEELCSTLVGDTGKQASRPVALLLGRPEAAAFLARCRNAMVAIRDSATTEDTEDTEDTQDTQDTEAAEIPQRLAKAMARFRAGRDHRGAAAGSALAIEPFGRGPLLVGADGLGVPATAAVKTGRLYVFSQDGVLVPEDVALSPGPAWLLYPVGAAPEAEGKLVVIAHGSLPLRWAGWSLVEADLRDVAWLRSREPGAARRVVGGRSKPVLVTGKPVQGLSHGAGRPVVVDAPVLRLPAGEVEWSVEVRGHGGGVLARERVRGAPETATETSGFWRRVPRPLLGQYSVRVGGANGPGLVRTVVVAEGLGIHWHPDVRLLRPDGLEPAEAVFHPGAGMTTVPAGLTFGTDRARLPVEAVTRQHREVFLVEPPRMRVRVDGGAYDHDAEAIRPPRLTTAGLAVAGRIFVELPGLARPPELDVVAGGRVVQRVRPHRDGGYNLRRILDTVAFHSDTVLRLVHDGREATVAWIHAPEPSQDPWLPGTTGAGRG
;
A
#
# COMPACT_ATOMS: atom_id res chain seq x y z
N MET A 1 18.64 4.09 28.19
CA MET A 1 17.37 3.32 28.21
C MET A 1 16.96 2.86 29.62
N ARG A 2 17.81 2.18 30.40
CA ARG A 2 17.50 1.80 31.81
C ARG A 2 17.14 3.00 32.71
N ALA A 3 17.86 4.13 32.62
CA ALA A 3 17.55 5.35 33.39
C ALA A 3 16.24 6.06 32.97
N VAL A 4 15.84 5.92 31.70
CA VAL A 4 14.55 6.45 31.18
C VAL A 4 13.39 5.59 31.71
N LEU A 5 13.59 4.27 31.82
CA LEU A 5 12.60 3.34 32.38
C LEU A 5 12.43 3.49 33.90
N THR A 6 13.47 3.91 34.62
CA THR A 6 13.36 4.18 36.08
C THR A 6 12.72 5.55 36.37
N ALA A 7 12.95 6.57 35.53
CA ALA A 7 12.34 7.89 35.66
C ALA A 7 10.86 7.92 35.20
N ALA A 8 10.45 7.03 34.30
CA ALA A 8 9.11 6.96 33.72
C ALA A 8 8.00 6.42 34.65
N ARG A 9 8.26 6.20 35.94
CA ARG A 9 7.21 5.85 36.92
C ARG A 9 6.45 7.06 37.47
N ASP A 10 6.97 8.27 37.27
CA ASP A 10 6.32 9.53 37.64
C ASP A 10 6.24 10.44 36.40
N ALA A 11 5.03 10.92 36.11
CA ALA A 11 4.77 11.85 35.01
C ALA A 11 5.64 13.11 35.11
N HIS A 12 5.87 13.64 36.33
CA HIS A 12 6.71 14.82 36.53
C HIS A 12 8.18 14.53 36.22
N GLY A 13 8.69 13.37 36.68
CA GLY A 13 10.08 12.96 36.43
C GLY A 13 10.39 12.75 34.94
N LEU A 14 9.42 12.21 34.18
CA LEU A 14 9.53 12.10 32.72
C LEU A 14 9.57 13.48 32.06
N LEU A 15 8.68 14.38 32.45
CA LEU A 15 8.63 15.73 31.88
C LEU A 15 9.86 16.55 32.26
N ASP A 16 10.37 16.45 33.48
CA ASP A 16 11.63 17.08 33.88
C ASP A 16 12.83 16.56 33.04
N LEU A 17 12.81 15.28 32.65
CA LEU A 17 13.83 14.70 31.78
C LEU A 17 13.70 15.20 30.34
N CYS A 18 12.49 15.19 29.77
CA CYS A 18 12.19 15.72 28.45
C CYS A 18 12.55 17.20 28.34
N GLU A 19 12.22 17.99 29.37
CA GLU A 19 12.48 19.43 29.40
C GLU A 19 13.97 19.73 29.29
N ARG A 20 14.79 19.06 30.11
CA ARG A 20 16.26 19.20 30.06
C ARG A 20 16.83 18.76 28.71
N ALA A 21 16.26 17.73 28.10
CA ALA A 21 16.74 17.19 26.83
C ALA A 21 16.37 18.10 25.64
N TRP A 22 15.17 18.68 25.64
CA TRP A 22 14.61 19.38 24.48
C TRP A 22 14.78 20.90 24.53
N ALA A 23 14.86 21.52 25.72
CA ALA A 23 15.04 22.96 25.84
C ALA A 23 16.26 23.51 25.07
N PRO A 24 17.44 22.84 25.05
CA PRO A 24 18.57 23.31 24.25
C PRO A 24 18.29 23.31 22.74
N ALA A 25 17.49 22.37 22.24
CA ALA A 25 17.22 22.20 20.82
C ALA A 25 16.31 23.30 20.24
N LEU A 26 15.50 23.94 21.09
CA LEU A 26 14.58 25.02 20.72
C LEU A 26 15.24 26.40 20.66
N ARG A 27 16.40 26.58 21.29
CA ARG A 27 17.09 27.88 21.33
C ARG A 27 17.61 28.27 19.95
N GLY A 28 17.33 29.52 19.55
CA GLY A 28 17.80 30.08 18.28
C GLY A 28 17.09 29.51 17.04
N ARG A 29 15.99 28.77 17.22
CA ARG A 29 15.12 28.33 16.13
C ARG A 29 14.01 29.36 15.87
N VAL A 30 13.41 29.29 14.69
CA VAL A 30 12.23 30.13 14.37
C VAL A 30 10.95 29.31 14.51
N LEU A 31 10.98 28.04 14.12
CA LEU A 31 9.87 27.11 14.27
C LEU A 31 10.24 25.93 15.18
N VAL A 32 9.29 25.44 15.97
CA VAL A 32 9.49 24.24 16.82
C VAL A 32 9.86 23.01 15.98
N ALA A 33 9.28 22.88 14.79
CA ALA A 33 9.60 21.82 13.83
C ALA A 33 11.09 21.72 13.44
N GLU A 34 11.87 22.79 13.59
CA GLU A 34 13.31 22.78 13.32
C GLU A 34 14.11 21.99 14.36
N ALA A 35 13.54 21.76 15.54
CA ALA A 35 14.12 20.92 16.58
C ALA A 35 13.84 19.41 16.38
N GLU A 36 13.20 19.04 15.27
CA GLU A 36 12.94 17.64 14.86
C GLU A 36 12.24 16.78 15.94
N PRO A 37 11.06 17.21 16.43
CA PRO A 37 10.36 16.49 17.50
C PRO A 37 10.08 15.01 17.18
N GLU A 38 9.98 14.64 15.91
CA GLU A 38 9.77 13.27 15.44
C GLU A 38 10.91 12.30 15.77
N ARG A 39 12.16 12.79 15.98
CA ARG A 39 13.29 11.93 16.38
C ARG A 39 13.07 11.27 17.74
N HIS A 40 12.10 11.75 18.50
CA HIS A 40 11.78 11.30 19.85
C HIS A 40 10.56 10.39 19.93
N GLY A 41 10.04 9.87 18.81
CA GLY A 41 8.97 8.85 18.69
C GLY A 41 8.23 8.43 19.97
N ASP A 42 8.73 7.39 20.65
CA ASP A 42 8.10 6.83 21.86
C ASP A 42 8.12 7.80 23.05
N LEU A 43 9.20 8.58 23.20
CA LEU A 43 9.34 9.60 24.24
C LEU A 43 8.34 10.73 24.05
N LEU A 44 8.03 11.09 22.79
CA LEU A 44 7.05 12.10 22.45
C LEU A 44 5.63 11.67 22.82
N ALA A 45 5.28 10.40 22.54
CA ALA A 45 3.99 9.83 22.93
C ALA A 45 3.83 9.76 24.46
N ALA A 46 4.90 9.36 25.16
CA ALA A 46 4.93 9.31 26.62
C ALA A 46 4.80 10.72 27.24
N ALA A 47 5.55 11.70 26.74
CA ALA A 47 5.48 13.10 27.19
C ALA A 47 4.10 13.72 26.91
N SER A 48 3.52 13.47 25.72
CA SER A 48 2.16 13.95 25.39
C SER A 48 1.11 13.40 26.36
N THR A 49 1.22 12.12 26.70
CA THR A 49 0.32 11.48 27.68
C THR A 49 0.52 12.06 29.07
N ALA A 50 1.77 12.22 29.52
CA ALA A 50 2.09 12.82 30.81
C ALA A 50 1.59 14.27 30.93
N LEU A 51 1.78 15.09 29.89
CA LEU A 51 1.29 16.47 29.81
C LEU A 51 -0.23 16.55 29.85
N SER A 52 -0.92 15.61 29.19
CA SER A 52 -2.39 15.60 29.16
C SER A 52 -3.03 15.40 30.54
N GLY A 53 -2.27 14.90 31.52
CA GLY A 53 -2.68 14.79 32.92
C GLY A 53 -2.35 16.01 33.78
N GLN A 54 -1.69 17.03 33.23
CA GLN A 54 -1.32 18.27 33.94
C GLN A 54 -2.30 19.40 33.63
N ASP A 55 -2.32 20.44 34.47
CA ASP A 55 -2.92 21.71 34.11
C ASP A 55 -2.02 22.49 33.13
N ALA A 56 -2.66 23.29 32.28
CA ALA A 56 -2.00 23.99 31.18
C ALA A 56 -0.97 25.02 31.67
N ASP A 57 -1.27 25.72 32.78
CA ASP A 57 -0.38 26.74 33.35
C ASP A 57 0.89 26.12 33.91
N THR A 58 0.76 25.06 34.72
CA THR A 58 1.92 24.29 35.23
C THR A 58 2.74 23.70 34.09
N ALA A 59 2.08 23.20 33.04
CA ALA A 59 2.79 22.68 31.87
C ALA A 59 3.63 23.76 31.17
N ALA A 60 3.10 24.98 31.00
CA ALA A 60 3.82 26.08 30.38
C ALA A 60 4.93 26.66 31.28
N GLU A 61 4.71 26.73 32.59
CA GLU A 61 5.68 27.28 33.53
C GLU A 61 6.85 26.33 33.79
N ARG A 62 6.56 25.04 34.00
CA ARG A 62 7.55 24.06 34.44
C ARG A 62 8.18 23.28 33.29
N TRP A 63 7.43 22.98 32.23
CA TRP A 63 7.92 22.18 31.11
C TRP A 63 7.60 22.77 29.73
N PRO A 64 7.99 24.04 29.45
CA PRO A 64 7.68 24.69 28.19
C PRO A 64 8.28 23.96 26.97
N ALA A 65 9.50 23.42 27.03
CA ALA A 65 10.06 22.68 25.90
C ALA A 65 9.32 21.36 25.66
N SER A 66 8.95 20.67 26.74
CA SER A 66 8.18 19.42 26.69
C SER A 66 6.82 19.65 26.06
N LEU A 67 6.15 20.73 26.45
CA LEU A 67 4.89 21.15 25.87
C LEU A 67 5.03 21.39 24.35
N LEU A 68 5.98 22.23 23.95
CA LEU A 68 6.18 22.58 22.54
C LEU A 68 6.48 21.35 21.68
N MET A 69 7.46 20.54 22.08
CA MET A 69 7.89 19.38 21.30
C MET A 69 6.81 18.31 21.22
N ALA A 70 6.12 18.01 22.34
CA ALA A 70 5.10 16.98 22.39
C ALA A 70 3.87 17.33 21.55
N VAL A 71 3.38 18.56 21.67
CA VAL A 71 2.23 19.05 20.90
C VAL A 71 2.59 19.14 19.43
N VAL A 72 3.69 19.81 19.09
CA VAL A 72 4.08 20.03 17.69
C VAL A 72 4.41 18.72 16.99
N GLY A 73 5.19 17.82 17.58
CA GLY A 73 5.50 16.54 16.93
C GLY A 73 4.28 15.61 16.79
N THR A 74 3.31 15.69 17.71
CA THR A 74 2.02 15.00 17.54
C THR A 74 1.26 15.54 16.33
N VAL A 75 1.26 16.86 16.16
CA VAL A 75 0.59 17.53 15.04
C VAL A 75 1.31 17.25 13.73
N CYS A 76 2.65 17.31 13.71
CA CYS A 76 3.46 16.92 12.56
C CYS A 76 3.08 15.53 12.05
N SER A 77 2.97 14.54 12.94
CA SER A 77 2.77 13.13 12.56
C SER A 77 1.31 12.72 12.33
N ARG A 78 0.33 13.39 12.97
CA ARG A 78 -1.07 12.92 13.00
C ARG A 78 -2.09 13.90 12.40
N TYR A 79 -1.72 15.13 12.11
CA TYR A 79 -2.66 16.10 11.58
C TYR A 79 -2.95 15.86 10.09
N CYS A 80 -4.22 15.64 9.78
CA CYS A 80 -4.72 15.51 8.40
C CYS A 80 -5.89 16.46 8.10
N ARG A 81 -6.71 16.82 9.10
CA ARG A 81 -7.80 17.81 9.01
C ARG A 81 -8.38 18.13 10.37
N GLY A 82 -9.10 19.25 10.45
CA GLY A 82 -9.90 19.66 11.61
C GLY A 82 -9.09 20.45 12.64
N SER A 83 -9.50 20.37 13.90
CA SER A 83 -8.85 21.09 15.01
C SER A 83 -7.59 20.38 15.47
N VAL A 84 -6.56 21.17 15.73
CA VAL A 84 -5.22 20.71 16.12
C VAL A 84 -5.25 20.09 17.52
N TRP A 85 -5.90 20.75 18.48
CA TRP A 85 -6.12 20.20 19.82
C TRP A 85 -6.93 18.92 19.82
N GLY A 86 -7.90 18.81 18.91
CA GLY A 86 -8.63 17.56 18.71
C GLY A 86 -7.72 16.41 18.26
N VAL A 87 -6.65 16.67 17.51
CA VAL A 87 -5.64 15.66 17.14
C VAL A 87 -4.77 15.29 18.34
N TRP A 88 -4.26 16.29 19.07
CA TRP A 88 -3.39 16.05 20.23
C TRP A 88 -4.09 15.26 21.33
N TRP A 89 -5.30 15.66 21.75
CA TRP A 89 -6.04 14.94 22.78
C TRP A 89 -6.40 13.50 22.40
N ARG A 90 -6.74 13.26 21.14
CA ARG A 90 -6.95 11.89 20.64
C ARG A 90 -5.66 11.07 20.68
N ALA A 91 -4.51 11.70 20.48
CA ALA A 91 -3.23 11.02 20.56
C ALA A 91 -2.88 10.60 21.99
N CYS A 92 -3.30 11.38 22.99
CA CYS A 92 -3.17 11.06 24.41
C CYS A 92 -4.25 10.09 24.93
N GLY A 93 -5.12 9.56 24.05
CA GLY A 93 -6.22 8.66 24.44
C GLY A 93 -7.46 9.35 25.01
N GLY A 94 -7.48 10.69 25.02
CA GLY A 94 -8.58 11.52 25.50
C GLY A 94 -9.67 11.79 24.46
N ARG A 95 -10.81 12.30 24.95
CA ARG A 95 -11.86 12.88 24.10
C ARG A 95 -11.48 14.31 23.69
N LYS A 96 -12.14 14.84 22.66
CA LYS A 96 -11.96 16.24 22.25
C LYS A 96 -12.20 17.16 23.45
N PRO A 97 -11.29 18.12 23.73
CA PRO A 97 -11.42 18.99 24.89
C PRO A 97 -12.62 19.93 24.72
N SER A 98 -13.13 20.44 25.84
CA SER A 98 -14.05 21.57 25.82
C SER A 98 -13.33 22.82 25.29
N PHE A 99 -14.10 23.82 24.86
CA PHE A 99 -13.54 25.09 24.37
C PHE A 99 -12.64 25.76 25.42
N VAL A 100 -13.08 25.83 26.67
CA VAL A 100 -12.32 26.43 27.79
C VAL A 100 -10.99 25.73 28.02
N VAL A 101 -10.97 24.39 27.95
CA VAL A 101 -9.72 23.62 28.11
C VAL A 101 -8.79 23.89 26.91
N ALA A 102 -9.31 23.91 25.69
CA ALA A 102 -8.49 24.22 24.52
C ALA A 102 -7.87 25.63 24.61
N GLU A 103 -8.64 26.63 25.06
CA GLU A 103 -8.19 28.01 25.23
C GLU A 103 -7.09 28.14 26.31
N ALA A 104 -7.20 27.41 27.42
CA ALA A 104 -6.13 27.35 28.41
C ALA A 104 -4.83 26.76 27.85
N TRP A 105 -4.93 25.67 27.08
CA TRP A 105 -3.78 25.06 26.41
C TRP A 105 -3.21 25.93 25.28
N ASP A 106 -4.04 26.74 24.62
CA ASP A 106 -3.60 27.75 23.66
C ASP A 106 -2.73 28.83 24.33
N CYS A 107 -3.17 29.34 25.48
CA CYS A 107 -2.41 30.32 26.25
C CYS A 107 -1.09 29.72 26.73
N ALA A 108 -1.14 28.52 27.30
CA ALA A 108 0.03 27.77 27.74
C ALA A 108 1.06 27.55 26.62
N PHE A 109 0.59 27.14 25.43
CA PHE A 109 1.45 26.95 24.27
C PHE A 109 2.14 28.25 23.84
N ARG A 110 1.43 29.38 23.81
CA ARG A 110 2.01 30.69 23.46
C ARG A 110 2.97 31.23 24.52
N ASN A 111 2.69 30.96 25.79
CA ASN A 111 3.60 31.29 26.88
C ASN A 111 4.90 30.50 26.74
N ALA A 112 4.81 29.19 26.45
CA ALA A 112 5.97 28.36 26.19
C ALA A 112 6.79 28.83 24.98
N LEU A 113 6.14 29.25 23.89
CA LEU A 113 6.84 29.87 22.73
C LEU A 113 7.62 31.11 23.15
N SER A 114 6.98 32.01 23.92
CA SER A 114 7.60 33.23 24.43
C SER A 114 8.84 32.95 25.29
N SER A 115 8.80 31.90 26.13
CA SER A 115 9.93 31.51 26.98
C SER A 115 11.18 31.11 26.19
N PHE A 116 11.04 30.68 24.93
CA PHE A 116 12.15 30.36 24.04
C PHE A 116 12.46 31.46 23.01
N GLY A 117 11.75 32.59 23.07
CA GLY A 117 11.88 33.67 22.08
C GLY A 117 11.37 33.29 20.69
N LEU A 118 10.50 32.27 20.60
CA LEU A 118 9.88 31.85 19.34
C LEU A 118 8.72 32.79 18.97
N PRO A 119 8.47 33.04 17.66
CA PRO A 119 7.35 33.87 17.24
C PRO A 119 6.02 33.31 17.72
N VAL A 120 5.21 34.11 18.41
CA VAL A 120 3.90 33.66 18.91
C VAL A 120 2.79 33.73 17.86
N PHE A 121 2.98 34.47 16.77
CA PHE A 121 1.98 34.75 15.74
C PHE A 121 0.64 35.19 16.32
N ALA A 122 0.62 36.36 16.99
CA ALA A 122 -0.53 36.86 17.73
C ALA A 122 -1.74 37.16 16.82
N GLU A 123 -1.49 37.45 15.55
CA GLU A 123 -2.48 37.68 14.51
C GLU A 123 -3.16 36.41 13.98
N LEU A 124 -2.62 35.23 14.32
CA LEU A 124 -3.15 33.94 13.93
C LEU A 124 -4.07 33.34 15.01
N SER A 125 -5.06 32.55 14.57
CA SER A 125 -5.73 31.62 15.48
C SER A 125 -4.71 30.65 16.07
N ALA A 126 -4.96 30.13 17.25
CA ALA A 126 -3.98 29.28 17.92
C ALA A 126 -3.74 27.95 17.18
N ASP A 127 -4.79 27.37 16.57
CA ASP A 127 -4.68 26.25 15.63
C ASP A 127 -3.72 26.61 14.45
N ASP A 128 -3.81 27.83 13.90
CA ASP A 128 -2.94 28.26 12.79
C ASP A 128 -1.50 28.49 13.24
N ALA A 129 -1.29 29.14 14.38
CA ALA A 129 0.04 29.38 14.93
C ALA A 129 0.76 28.05 15.20
N LEU A 130 0.04 27.06 15.74
CA LEU A 130 0.57 25.72 15.97
C LEU A 130 0.90 25.02 14.65
N LEU A 131 0.05 25.12 13.62
CA LEU A 131 0.35 24.58 12.29
C LEU A 131 1.60 25.21 11.65
N VAL A 132 1.82 26.52 11.84
CA VAL A 132 3.05 27.20 11.40
C VAL A 132 4.27 26.67 12.16
N HIS A 133 4.17 26.50 13.47
CA HIS A 133 5.26 25.91 14.29
C HIS A 133 5.53 24.44 13.97
N ALA A 134 4.53 23.71 13.49
CA ALA A 134 4.68 22.38 12.91
C ALA A 134 5.35 22.42 11.53
N GLY A 135 5.71 23.59 11.00
CA GLY A 135 6.23 23.77 9.64
C GLY A 135 5.15 23.42 8.63
N VAL A 136 5.03 22.13 8.32
CA VAL A 136 3.92 21.52 7.60
C VAL A 136 3.76 20.09 8.14
N PRO A 137 2.54 19.61 8.48
CA PRO A 137 2.34 18.22 8.89
C PRO A 137 2.66 17.22 7.78
N ASP A 138 3.00 15.98 8.15
CA ASP A 138 3.52 14.95 7.25
C ASP A 138 2.59 14.66 6.06
N ALA A 139 1.28 14.73 6.28
CA ALA A 139 0.26 14.53 5.25
C ALA A 139 0.32 15.58 4.11
N PHE A 140 1.01 16.70 4.31
CA PHE A 140 1.07 17.85 3.40
C PHE A 140 2.51 18.16 2.93
N LEU A 141 3.51 17.37 3.34
CA LEU A 141 4.90 17.61 2.95
C LEU A 141 5.13 17.48 1.43
N GLU A 142 4.43 16.57 0.76
CA GLU A 142 4.51 16.42 -0.70
C GLU A 142 3.99 17.68 -1.42
N GLU A 143 2.91 18.26 -0.90
CA GLU A 143 2.32 19.49 -1.43
C GLU A 143 3.29 20.67 -1.25
N LEU A 144 3.89 20.82 -0.07
CA LEU A 144 4.93 21.84 0.18
C LEU A 144 6.09 21.70 -0.80
N CYS A 145 6.61 20.49 -1.00
CA CYS A 145 7.70 20.23 -1.96
C CYS A 145 7.29 20.63 -3.38
N SER A 146 6.06 20.28 -3.80
CA SER A 146 5.52 20.67 -5.11
C SER A 146 5.43 22.19 -5.28
N THR A 147 4.98 22.91 -4.25
CA THR A 147 4.87 24.37 -4.31
C THR A 147 6.23 25.06 -4.31
N LEU A 148 7.21 24.55 -3.56
CA LEU A 148 8.57 25.10 -3.52
C LEU A 148 9.29 24.99 -4.88
N VAL A 149 8.96 24.00 -5.70
CA VAL A 149 9.51 23.80 -7.05
C VAL A 149 8.69 24.50 -8.14
N GLY A 150 7.54 25.11 -7.80
CA GLY A 150 6.70 25.85 -8.75
C GLY A 150 5.75 25.00 -9.59
N ASP A 151 5.46 23.75 -9.19
CA ASP A 151 4.68 22.77 -9.99
C ASP A 151 3.15 22.91 -9.88
N THR A 152 2.62 23.84 -9.09
CA THR A 152 1.18 23.84 -8.74
C THR A 152 0.37 24.96 -9.39
N GLY A 153 -0.65 24.58 -10.19
CA GLY A 153 -1.78 25.43 -10.59
C GLY A 153 -3.01 25.32 -9.66
N LYS A 154 -2.89 24.64 -8.52
CA LYS A 154 -3.96 24.45 -7.52
C LYS A 154 -3.74 25.36 -6.30
N GLN A 155 -4.83 25.74 -5.64
CA GLN A 155 -4.80 26.51 -4.40
C GLN A 155 -4.16 25.68 -3.27
N ALA A 156 -3.15 26.23 -2.60
CA ALA A 156 -2.45 25.57 -1.51
C ALA A 156 -3.39 25.27 -0.32
N SER A 157 -3.23 24.10 0.28
CA SER A 157 -3.94 23.70 1.49
C SER A 157 -3.59 24.63 2.65
N ARG A 158 -4.52 24.73 3.61
CA ARG A 158 -4.40 25.66 4.75
C ARG A 158 -3.02 25.61 5.43
N PRO A 159 -2.44 24.45 5.80
CA PRO A 159 -1.12 24.43 6.45
C PRO A 159 0.01 24.98 5.57
N VAL A 160 0.01 24.65 4.27
CA VAL A 160 1.03 25.09 3.31
C VAL A 160 0.89 26.59 3.04
N ALA A 161 -0.34 27.07 2.80
CA ALA A 161 -0.62 28.49 2.58
C ALA A 161 -0.24 29.35 3.79
N LEU A 162 -0.52 28.87 5.00
CA LEU A 162 -0.15 29.55 6.23
C LEU A 162 1.36 29.70 6.38
N LEU A 163 2.13 28.64 6.13
CA LEU A 163 3.60 28.70 6.23
C LEU A 163 4.20 29.64 5.16
N LEU A 164 3.74 29.52 3.91
CA LEU A 164 4.24 30.34 2.80
C LEU A 164 3.96 31.84 2.95
N GLY A 165 2.89 32.19 3.67
CA GLY A 165 2.51 33.58 3.94
C GLY A 165 3.32 34.27 5.03
N ARG A 166 4.33 33.63 5.63
CA ARG A 166 5.03 34.15 6.82
C ARG A 166 6.45 34.64 6.50
N PRO A 167 6.76 35.93 6.70
CA PRO A 167 8.12 36.43 6.53
C PRO A 167 9.09 35.78 7.54
N GLU A 168 8.64 35.43 8.73
CA GLU A 168 9.45 34.77 9.76
C GLU A 168 9.90 33.37 9.29
N ALA A 169 9.06 32.66 8.54
CA ALA A 169 9.39 31.35 7.97
C ALA A 169 10.26 31.45 6.70
N ALA A 170 10.56 32.65 6.20
CA ALA A 170 11.25 32.82 4.92
C ALA A 170 12.65 32.19 4.91
N ALA A 171 13.41 32.31 6.00
CA ALA A 171 14.73 31.69 6.11
C ALA A 171 14.63 30.15 6.11
N PHE A 172 13.65 29.59 6.81
CA PHE A 172 13.38 28.14 6.79
C PHE A 172 12.98 27.68 5.38
N LEU A 173 12.03 28.35 4.73
CA LEU A 173 11.59 28.06 3.37
C LEU A 173 12.72 28.21 2.34
N ALA A 174 13.60 29.20 2.51
CA ALA A 174 14.78 29.38 1.68
C ALA A 174 15.76 28.21 1.83
N ARG A 175 16.05 27.74 3.05
CA ARG A 175 16.85 26.52 3.26
C ARG A 175 16.20 25.32 2.57
N CYS A 176 14.89 25.13 2.75
CA CYS A 176 14.12 24.06 2.10
C CYS A 176 14.24 24.12 0.57
N ARG A 177 14.14 25.32 0.00
CA ARG A 177 14.28 25.54 -1.45
C ARG A 177 15.71 25.26 -1.92
N ASN A 178 16.72 25.71 -1.18
CA ASN A 178 18.12 25.52 -1.53
C ASN A 178 18.50 24.04 -1.53
N ALA A 179 18.08 23.26 -0.53
CA ALA A 179 18.31 21.82 -0.55
C ALA A 179 17.55 21.11 -1.68
N MET A 180 16.35 21.56 -2.02
CA MET A 180 15.64 21.03 -3.21
C MET A 180 16.40 21.29 -4.50
N VAL A 181 17.06 22.44 -4.62
CA VAL A 181 17.93 22.76 -5.77
C VAL A 181 19.20 21.93 -5.75
N ALA A 182 19.89 21.80 -4.61
CA ALA A 182 21.09 20.97 -4.47
C ALA A 182 20.83 19.47 -4.77
N ILE A 183 19.68 18.95 -4.30
CA ILE A 183 19.22 17.58 -4.57
C ILE A 183 18.88 17.37 -6.06
N ARG A 184 18.51 18.43 -6.78
CA ARG A 184 18.23 18.41 -8.23
C ARG A 184 19.51 18.46 -9.05
N ASP A 185 20.44 19.35 -8.70
CA ASP A 185 21.63 19.64 -9.49
C ASP A 185 22.71 18.54 -9.33
N SER A 186 22.62 17.71 -8.28
CA SER A 186 23.43 16.49 -8.10
C SER A 186 23.09 15.35 -9.09
N ALA A 187 22.00 15.43 -9.85
CA ALA A 187 21.61 14.43 -10.85
C ALA A 187 22.26 14.65 -12.24
N THR A 188 22.90 15.80 -12.47
CA THR A 188 23.52 16.14 -13.76
C THR A 188 24.98 15.71 -13.91
N THR A 189 25.56 15.06 -12.91
CA THR A 189 27.02 14.83 -12.82
C THR A 189 27.42 13.35 -12.66
N GLU A 190 26.54 12.39 -12.97
CA GLU A 190 26.83 10.95 -12.84
C GLU A 190 27.39 10.28 -14.11
N ASP A 191 27.76 11.05 -15.15
CA ASP A 191 28.34 10.51 -16.40
C ASP A 191 29.86 10.76 -16.56
N THR A 192 30.63 10.92 -15.48
CA THR A 192 32.09 10.97 -15.58
C THR A 192 32.76 10.07 -14.53
N GLU A 193 33.31 8.95 -14.98
CA GLU A 193 34.22 8.09 -14.22
C GLU A 193 35.48 8.87 -13.78
N ASP A 194 36.07 8.37 -12.69
CA ASP A 194 37.39 8.67 -12.11
C ASP A 194 37.57 9.98 -11.32
N THR A 195 37.25 9.94 -10.01
CA THR A 195 38.18 10.43 -8.97
C THR A 195 37.82 9.84 -7.58
N GLU A 196 38.69 8.99 -7.03
CA GLU A 196 38.76 8.75 -5.58
C GLU A 196 39.18 10.05 -4.87
N ASP A 197 38.79 10.20 -3.61
CA ASP A 197 39.01 11.38 -2.72
C ASP A 197 38.03 12.56 -2.84
N THR A 198 36.75 12.39 -2.47
CA THR A 198 35.93 13.50 -1.93
C THR A 198 34.79 13.05 -1.02
N GLN A 199 35.08 12.29 0.05
CA GLN A 199 34.04 11.78 0.96
C GLN A 199 33.80 12.63 2.22
N ASP A 200 34.55 13.72 2.42
CA ASP A 200 34.52 14.51 3.68
C ASP A 200 33.79 15.85 3.61
N THR A 201 33.15 16.23 2.48
CA THR A 201 32.54 17.57 2.32
C THR A 201 31.02 17.57 2.06
N GLN A 202 30.39 16.43 1.75
CA GLN A 202 28.94 16.37 1.49
C GLN A 202 28.06 16.24 2.75
N ASP A 203 28.64 15.92 3.91
CA ASP A 203 27.87 15.77 5.16
C ASP A 203 27.55 17.10 5.88
N THR A 204 28.15 18.23 5.44
CA THR A 204 28.04 19.50 6.19
C THR A 204 26.85 20.38 5.77
N GLU A 205 26.39 20.33 4.52
CA GLU A 205 25.23 21.14 4.06
C GLU A 205 23.88 20.42 4.20
N ALA A 206 23.86 19.07 4.20
CA ALA A 206 22.65 18.29 4.46
C ALA A 206 22.17 18.35 5.92
N ALA A 207 22.98 18.92 6.83
CA ALA A 207 22.73 19.00 8.27
C ALA A 207 21.74 20.11 8.70
N GLU A 208 21.31 21.01 7.80
CA GLU A 208 20.52 22.20 8.20
C GLU A 208 18.99 22.07 8.06
N ILE A 209 18.47 20.95 7.54
CA ILE A 209 17.03 20.77 7.29
C ILE A 209 16.46 19.61 8.11
N PRO A 210 15.25 19.74 8.68
CA PRO A 210 14.61 18.65 9.40
C PRO A 210 14.54 17.36 8.58
N GLN A 211 14.94 16.24 9.18
CA GLN A 211 15.08 14.94 8.52
C GLN A 211 13.77 14.47 7.88
N ARG A 212 12.61 14.79 8.45
CA ARG A 212 11.31 14.48 7.83
C ARG A 212 11.12 15.19 6.50
N LEU A 213 11.60 16.41 6.38
CA LEU A 213 11.54 17.18 5.15
C LEU A 213 12.57 16.66 4.17
N ALA A 214 13.80 16.36 4.61
CA ALA A 214 14.79 15.70 3.76
C ALA A 214 14.28 14.34 3.21
N LYS A 215 13.62 13.52 4.05
CA LYS A 215 12.98 12.27 3.63
C LYS A 215 11.81 12.52 2.67
N ALA A 216 10.98 13.53 2.93
CA ALA A 216 9.89 13.90 2.02
C ALA A 216 10.40 14.43 0.69
N MET A 217 11.48 15.21 0.69
CA MET A 217 12.16 15.71 -0.50
C MET A 217 12.84 14.58 -1.28
N ALA A 218 13.47 13.62 -0.59
CA ALA A 218 14.02 12.42 -1.22
C ALA A 218 12.92 11.52 -1.81
N ARG A 219 11.76 11.39 -1.14
CA ARG A 219 10.58 10.70 -1.68
C ARG A 219 9.92 11.47 -2.82
N PHE A 220 9.90 12.79 -2.74
CA PHE A 220 9.40 13.67 -3.78
C PHE A 220 10.33 13.62 -5.00
N ARG A 221 11.65 13.58 -4.80
CA ARG A 221 12.66 13.33 -5.84
C ARG A 221 12.53 11.92 -6.39
N ALA A 222 12.46 10.86 -5.59
CA ALA A 222 12.17 9.53 -6.11
C ALA A 222 10.87 9.58 -6.93
N GLY A 223 9.82 10.20 -6.41
CA GLY A 223 8.59 10.46 -7.14
C GLY A 223 8.74 11.35 -8.38
N ARG A 224 9.75 12.22 -8.47
CA ARG A 224 9.97 13.19 -9.56
C ARG A 224 11.01 12.77 -10.58
N ASP A 225 12.05 12.03 -10.22
CA ASP A 225 12.84 11.22 -11.15
C ASP A 225 11.90 10.16 -11.76
N HIS A 226 10.94 9.66 -10.96
CA HIS A 226 9.81 8.90 -11.48
C HIS A 226 8.76 9.75 -12.21
N ARG A 227 8.60 11.08 -12.00
CA ARG A 227 7.71 12.00 -12.80
C ARG A 227 8.36 12.62 -14.03
N GLY A 228 9.68 12.76 -14.08
CA GLY A 228 10.44 13.00 -15.30
C GLY A 228 10.36 11.79 -16.21
N ALA A 229 10.31 10.58 -15.61
CA ALA A 229 9.89 9.35 -16.27
C ALA A 229 8.35 9.14 -16.35
N ALA A 230 7.54 9.90 -15.58
CA ALA A 230 6.07 9.81 -15.51
C ALA A 230 5.31 11.06 -15.99
N ALA A 231 5.90 11.83 -16.90
CA ALA A 231 5.12 12.50 -17.93
C ALA A 231 4.62 11.40 -18.92
N GLY A 232 3.78 10.49 -18.43
CA GLY A 232 3.33 9.32 -19.19
C GLY A 232 2.77 8.12 -18.42
N SER A 233 2.65 8.14 -17.08
CA SER A 233 2.15 6.96 -16.36
C SER A 233 0.62 6.80 -16.39
N ALA A 234 0.14 5.67 -16.89
CA ALA A 234 -1.27 5.30 -16.90
C ALA A 234 -1.61 4.34 -15.76
N LEU A 235 -2.79 4.47 -15.16
CA LEU A 235 -3.32 3.42 -14.29
C LEU A 235 -3.67 2.21 -15.17
N ALA A 236 -3.09 1.06 -14.83
CA ALA A 236 -3.40 -0.21 -15.46
C ALA A 236 -3.85 -1.25 -14.42
N ILE A 237 -4.24 -2.43 -14.86
CA ILE A 237 -4.57 -3.57 -14.02
C ILE A 237 -3.82 -4.80 -14.52
N GLU A 238 -3.19 -5.50 -13.59
CA GLU A 238 -2.70 -6.86 -13.79
C GLU A 238 -3.71 -7.79 -13.09
N PRO A 239 -4.56 -8.47 -13.85
CA PRO A 239 -5.76 -9.08 -13.32
C PRO A 239 -5.54 -10.36 -12.52
N PHE A 240 -4.33 -10.90 -12.44
CA PHE A 240 -4.09 -12.24 -11.89
C PHE A 240 -3.03 -12.29 -10.80
N GLY A 241 -2.95 -11.24 -9.99
CA GLY A 241 -2.19 -11.27 -8.75
C GLY A 241 -1.77 -9.91 -8.23
N ARG A 242 -1.34 -8.99 -9.09
CA ARG A 242 -0.85 -7.67 -8.65
C ARG A 242 -1.95 -6.60 -8.57
N GLY A 243 -3.08 -6.81 -9.23
CA GLY A 243 -4.22 -5.90 -9.24
C GLY A 243 -3.90 -4.58 -9.95
N PRO A 244 -4.54 -3.47 -9.58
CA PRO A 244 -4.24 -2.16 -10.13
C PRO A 244 -2.77 -1.76 -9.96
N LEU A 245 -2.16 -1.32 -11.06
CA LEU A 245 -0.78 -0.86 -11.16
C LEU A 245 -0.76 0.58 -11.69
N LEU A 246 0.20 1.38 -11.22
CA LEU A 246 0.67 2.57 -11.92
C LEU A 246 1.78 2.10 -12.85
N VAL A 247 1.57 2.22 -14.17
CA VAL A 247 2.52 1.77 -15.18
C VAL A 247 3.26 2.97 -15.75
N GLY A 248 4.59 2.96 -15.63
CA GLY A 248 5.48 3.95 -16.23
C GLY A 248 5.63 3.80 -17.75
N ALA A 249 6.33 4.74 -18.39
CA ALA A 249 6.65 4.66 -19.82
C ALA A 249 7.54 3.45 -20.17
N ASP A 250 8.24 2.89 -19.19
CA ASP A 250 9.04 1.67 -19.25
C ASP A 250 8.21 0.36 -19.20
N GLY A 251 6.89 0.46 -18.99
CA GLY A 251 6.00 -0.68 -18.89
C GLY A 251 6.10 -1.44 -17.56
N LEU A 252 6.88 -0.95 -16.59
CA LEU A 252 6.97 -1.53 -15.26
C LEU A 252 5.86 -0.96 -14.37
N GLY A 253 5.04 -1.86 -13.83
CA GLY A 253 3.92 -1.49 -12.98
C GLY A 253 4.24 -1.60 -11.49
N VAL A 254 3.97 -0.53 -10.74
CA VAL A 254 4.00 -0.49 -9.27
C VAL A 254 2.57 -0.54 -8.74
N PRO A 255 2.24 -1.29 -7.68
CA PRO A 255 0.85 -1.39 -7.23
C PRO A 255 0.22 -0.05 -6.84
N ALA A 256 -0.96 0.26 -7.39
CA ALA A 256 -1.75 1.44 -7.07
C ALA A 256 -2.52 1.19 -5.76
N THR A 257 -1.97 1.63 -4.62
CA THR A 257 -2.50 1.32 -3.27
C THR A 257 -3.53 2.33 -2.75
N ALA A 258 -3.41 3.60 -3.10
CA ALA A 258 -4.20 4.68 -2.50
C ALA A 258 -5.07 5.48 -3.49
N ALA A 259 -4.69 5.57 -4.77
CA ALA A 259 -5.30 6.52 -5.71
C ALA A 259 -6.72 6.15 -6.20
N VAL A 260 -7.21 4.93 -5.91
CA VAL A 260 -8.33 4.31 -6.65
C VAL A 260 -9.39 3.70 -5.70
N LYS A 261 -9.45 4.13 -4.42
CA LYS A 261 -10.43 3.62 -3.45
C LYS A 261 -11.49 4.64 -3.08
N THR A 262 -12.19 5.20 -4.06
CA THR A 262 -13.27 6.17 -3.81
C THR A 262 -14.67 5.55 -3.72
N GLY A 263 -14.78 4.21 -3.72
CA GLY A 263 -16.07 3.48 -3.73
C GLY A 263 -16.68 3.29 -5.14
N ARG A 264 -15.99 3.81 -6.17
CA ARG A 264 -16.47 3.88 -7.56
C ARG A 264 -16.17 2.61 -8.38
N LEU A 265 -16.89 2.47 -9.49
CA LEU A 265 -16.61 1.50 -10.56
C LEU A 265 -15.44 2.00 -11.42
N TYR A 266 -14.40 1.19 -11.54
CA TYR A 266 -13.32 1.41 -12.51
C TYR A 266 -13.46 0.42 -13.66
N VAL A 267 -13.29 0.93 -14.88
CA VAL A 267 -13.32 0.12 -16.10
C VAL A 267 -11.97 0.23 -16.78
N PHE A 268 -11.32 -0.91 -16.95
CA PHE A 268 -10.10 -1.02 -17.71
C PHE A 268 -10.41 -1.75 -19.02
N SER A 269 -9.73 -1.35 -20.09
CA SER A 269 -9.72 -2.09 -21.34
C SER A 269 -9.24 -3.52 -21.12
N GLN A 270 -9.44 -4.39 -22.11
CA GLN A 270 -8.94 -5.76 -22.04
C GLN A 270 -7.42 -5.84 -21.79
N ASP A 271 -6.67 -4.86 -22.31
CA ASP A 271 -5.21 -4.74 -22.12
C ASP A 271 -4.83 -4.24 -20.72
N GLY A 272 -5.82 -4.06 -19.86
CA GLY A 272 -5.66 -3.62 -18.49
C GLY A 272 -5.48 -2.11 -18.34
N VAL A 273 -5.54 -1.30 -19.40
CA VAL A 273 -5.40 0.17 -19.29
C VAL A 273 -6.71 0.79 -18.81
N LEU A 274 -6.67 1.69 -17.83
CA LEU A 274 -7.85 2.40 -17.34
C LEU A 274 -8.51 3.20 -18.46
N VAL A 275 -9.82 3.02 -18.62
CA VAL A 275 -10.64 3.82 -19.55
C VAL A 275 -11.19 5.03 -18.79
N PRO A 276 -10.83 6.27 -19.17
CA PRO A 276 -11.32 7.50 -18.52
C PRO A 276 -12.85 7.56 -18.44
N GLU A 277 -13.40 8.12 -17.36
CA GLU A 277 -14.86 8.09 -17.08
C GLU A 277 -15.71 8.77 -18.16
N ASP A 278 -15.16 9.79 -18.82
CA ASP A 278 -15.77 10.58 -19.90
C ASP A 278 -15.69 9.89 -21.27
N VAL A 279 -14.93 8.81 -21.38
CA VAL A 279 -14.76 8.06 -22.64
C VAL A 279 -15.75 6.88 -22.69
N ALA A 280 -16.43 6.78 -23.84
CA ALA A 280 -17.31 5.66 -24.15
C ALA A 280 -16.55 4.32 -24.15
N LEU A 281 -17.18 3.28 -23.62
CA LEU A 281 -16.60 1.95 -23.53
C LEU A 281 -16.70 1.24 -24.89
N SER A 282 -15.64 0.57 -25.31
CA SER A 282 -15.70 -0.28 -26.51
C SER A 282 -16.57 -1.51 -26.25
N PRO A 283 -17.39 -1.95 -27.23
CA PRO A 283 -18.08 -3.23 -27.13
C PRO A 283 -17.05 -4.36 -27.18
N GLY A 284 -17.03 -5.23 -26.17
CA GLY A 284 -16.08 -6.33 -26.01
C GLY A 284 -15.66 -6.55 -24.56
N PRO A 285 -14.67 -7.42 -24.31
CA PRO A 285 -14.16 -7.68 -22.96
C PRO A 285 -13.53 -6.44 -22.32
N ALA A 286 -13.89 -6.19 -21.08
CA ALA A 286 -13.32 -5.14 -20.25
C ALA A 286 -13.19 -5.64 -18.80
N TRP A 287 -12.16 -5.17 -18.10
CA TRP A 287 -11.99 -5.45 -16.68
C TRP A 287 -12.78 -4.42 -15.86
N LEU A 288 -13.66 -4.93 -15.00
CA LEU A 288 -14.47 -4.15 -14.09
C LEU A 288 -13.95 -4.36 -12.67
N LEU A 289 -13.61 -3.27 -12.00
CA LEU A 289 -13.17 -3.26 -10.61
C LEU A 289 -14.15 -2.44 -9.78
N TYR A 290 -14.79 -3.07 -8.79
CA TYR A 290 -15.82 -2.44 -7.96
C TYR A 290 -15.87 -3.06 -6.56
N PRO A 291 -16.41 -2.35 -5.54
CA PRO A 291 -16.59 -2.91 -4.21
C PRO A 291 -17.53 -4.12 -4.21
N VAL A 292 -17.22 -5.14 -3.40
CA VAL A 292 -18.09 -6.30 -3.19
C VAL A 292 -19.44 -5.83 -2.64
N GLY A 293 -20.53 -6.24 -3.29
CA GLY A 293 -21.89 -5.80 -2.97
C GLY A 293 -22.34 -4.55 -3.73
N ALA A 294 -21.44 -3.87 -4.46
CA ALA A 294 -21.72 -2.74 -5.33
C ALA A 294 -21.50 -3.09 -6.82
N ALA A 295 -22.00 -4.27 -7.23
CA ALA A 295 -21.92 -4.68 -8.63
C ALA A 295 -22.53 -3.60 -9.56
N PRO A 296 -21.89 -3.33 -10.72
CA PRO A 296 -22.33 -2.27 -11.61
C PRO A 296 -23.73 -2.54 -12.16
N GLU A 297 -24.49 -1.46 -12.34
CA GLU A 297 -25.74 -1.50 -13.07
C GLU A 297 -25.46 -1.42 -14.57
N ALA A 298 -26.19 -2.23 -15.33
CA ALA A 298 -26.07 -2.30 -16.78
C ALA A 298 -27.47 -2.28 -17.41
N GLU A 299 -27.61 -1.61 -18.56
CA GLU A 299 -28.73 -1.85 -19.47
C GLU A 299 -28.29 -2.90 -20.50
N GLY A 300 -28.87 -4.10 -20.41
CA GLY A 300 -28.50 -5.25 -21.22
C GLY A 300 -27.85 -6.38 -20.41
N LYS A 301 -27.31 -7.39 -21.10
CA LYS A 301 -26.78 -8.60 -20.45
C LYS A 301 -25.27 -8.48 -20.22
N LEU A 302 -24.88 -8.26 -18.97
CA LEU A 302 -23.48 -8.27 -18.55
C LEU A 302 -23.00 -9.71 -18.30
N VAL A 303 -22.19 -10.26 -19.19
CA VAL A 303 -21.65 -11.63 -19.07
C VAL A 303 -20.25 -11.59 -18.49
N VAL A 304 -20.05 -12.19 -17.32
CA VAL A 304 -18.71 -12.35 -16.72
C VAL A 304 -17.97 -13.47 -17.45
N ILE A 305 -16.81 -13.13 -18.01
CA ILE A 305 -15.91 -14.04 -18.73
C ILE A 305 -14.95 -14.71 -17.73
N ALA A 306 -14.35 -13.91 -16.85
CA ALA A 306 -13.36 -14.38 -15.88
C ALA A 306 -13.40 -13.56 -14.60
N HIS A 307 -12.91 -14.14 -13.51
CA HIS A 307 -12.63 -13.45 -12.27
C HIS A 307 -11.13 -13.20 -12.17
N GLY A 308 -10.76 -11.96 -11.82
CA GLY A 308 -9.38 -11.59 -11.52
C GLY A 308 -9.07 -11.74 -10.03
N SER A 309 -7.79 -11.87 -9.72
CA SER A 309 -7.26 -11.92 -8.35
C SER A 309 -6.70 -10.56 -7.96
N LEU A 310 -7.15 -10.04 -6.82
CA LEU A 310 -6.71 -8.76 -6.28
C LEU A 310 -5.84 -8.97 -5.03
N PRO A 311 -4.75 -8.21 -4.84
CA PRO A 311 -3.96 -8.29 -3.61
C PRO A 311 -4.80 -7.89 -2.38
N LEU A 312 -4.44 -8.39 -1.20
CA LEU A 312 -4.97 -8.02 0.13
C LEU A 312 -5.40 -6.57 0.34
N ARG A 313 -4.63 -5.61 -0.18
CA ARG A 313 -4.95 -4.18 -0.07
C ARG A 313 -6.30 -3.84 -0.70
N TRP A 314 -6.80 -4.66 -1.62
CA TRP A 314 -8.08 -4.54 -2.31
C TRP A 314 -9.15 -5.47 -1.72
N ALA A 315 -8.96 -5.99 -0.49
CA ALA A 315 -9.99 -6.70 0.22
C ALA A 315 -11.31 -5.89 0.24
N GLY A 316 -12.43 -6.57 -0.01
CA GLY A 316 -13.73 -5.93 -0.19
C GLY A 316 -13.97 -5.37 -1.60
N TRP A 317 -13.11 -5.65 -2.58
CA TRP A 317 -13.30 -5.34 -4.00
C TRP A 317 -13.35 -6.61 -4.84
N SER A 318 -14.01 -6.53 -6.00
CA SER A 318 -14.13 -7.58 -6.99
C SER A 318 -13.53 -7.09 -8.30
N LEU A 319 -12.73 -7.95 -8.94
CA LEU A 319 -12.21 -7.76 -10.28
C LEU A 319 -12.80 -8.84 -11.19
N VAL A 320 -13.49 -8.43 -12.25
CA VAL A 320 -14.06 -9.35 -13.25
C VAL A 320 -13.77 -8.87 -14.65
N GLU A 321 -13.46 -9.78 -15.56
CA GLU A 321 -13.51 -9.50 -16.99
C GLU A 321 -14.95 -9.75 -17.45
N ALA A 322 -15.59 -8.75 -18.04
CA ALA A 322 -16.97 -8.84 -18.51
C ALA A 322 -17.07 -8.47 -19.99
N ASP A 323 -17.96 -9.15 -20.69
CA ASP A 323 -18.30 -8.85 -22.08
C ASP A 323 -19.35 -7.74 -22.16
N LEU A 324 -19.01 -6.65 -22.83
CA LEU A 324 -19.87 -5.47 -22.96
C LEU A 324 -20.66 -5.44 -24.27
N ARG A 325 -20.60 -6.47 -25.13
CA ARG A 325 -21.27 -6.46 -26.44
C ARG A 325 -22.79 -6.26 -26.39
N ASP A 326 -23.44 -6.87 -25.41
CA ASP A 326 -24.90 -6.79 -25.22
C ASP A 326 -25.28 -5.76 -24.14
N VAL A 327 -24.40 -4.80 -23.86
CA VAL A 327 -24.59 -3.77 -22.84
C VAL A 327 -24.61 -2.41 -23.52
N ALA A 328 -25.65 -1.61 -23.26
CA ALA A 328 -25.79 -0.25 -23.81
C ALA A 328 -25.08 0.80 -22.94
N TRP A 329 -25.13 0.64 -21.61
CA TRP A 329 -24.37 1.45 -20.67
C TRP A 329 -24.08 0.73 -19.36
N LEU A 330 -23.09 1.22 -18.63
CA LEU A 330 -22.70 0.79 -17.28
C LEU A 330 -22.71 1.97 -16.30
N ARG A 331 -23.01 1.71 -15.02
CA ARG A 331 -22.98 2.72 -13.96
C ARG A 331 -22.62 2.11 -12.60
N SER A 332 -21.92 2.88 -11.76
CA SER A 332 -21.74 2.55 -10.33
C SER A 332 -23.06 2.68 -9.57
N ARG A 333 -23.33 1.80 -8.60
CA ARG A 333 -24.54 1.90 -7.75
C ARG A 333 -24.55 3.08 -6.78
N GLU A 334 -23.49 3.87 -6.74
CA GLU A 334 -23.42 5.06 -5.88
C GLU A 334 -24.42 6.15 -6.32
N PRO A 335 -25.05 6.86 -5.37
CA PRO A 335 -25.91 8.00 -5.69
C PRO A 335 -25.17 9.05 -6.51
N GLY A 336 -25.76 9.45 -7.65
CA GLY A 336 -25.18 10.48 -8.54
C GLY A 336 -24.11 9.99 -9.52
N ALA A 337 -23.82 8.69 -9.59
CA ALA A 337 -22.90 8.14 -10.57
C ALA A 337 -23.40 8.32 -12.02
N ALA A 338 -22.55 8.82 -12.90
CA ALA A 338 -22.85 9.00 -14.31
C ALA A 338 -22.93 7.65 -15.05
N ARG A 339 -23.77 7.58 -16.09
CA ARG A 339 -23.83 6.44 -17.01
C ARG A 339 -22.67 6.52 -17.99
N ARG A 340 -21.95 5.41 -18.14
CA ARG A 340 -20.91 5.22 -19.15
C ARG A 340 -21.50 4.46 -20.34
N VAL A 341 -21.63 5.14 -21.47
CA VAL A 341 -22.17 4.55 -22.70
C VAL A 341 -21.18 3.53 -23.26
N VAL A 342 -21.68 2.38 -23.70
CA VAL A 342 -20.93 1.42 -24.49
C VAL A 342 -21.25 1.68 -25.96
N GLY A 343 -20.21 1.93 -26.76
CA GLY A 343 -20.37 2.28 -28.16
C GLY A 343 -19.07 2.24 -28.94
N GLY A 344 -19.18 2.17 -30.26
CA GLY A 344 -18.04 2.07 -31.18
C GLY A 344 -17.98 0.73 -31.91
N ARG A 345 -16.94 0.53 -32.72
CA ARG A 345 -16.74 -0.71 -33.49
C ARG A 345 -16.13 -1.79 -32.60
N SER A 346 -16.67 -3.01 -32.69
CA SER A 346 -16.06 -4.19 -32.06
C SER A 346 -14.66 -4.43 -32.62
N LYS A 347 -13.70 -4.74 -31.76
CA LYS A 347 -12.29 -4.96 -32.11
C LYS A 347 -11.93 -6.45 -32.03
N PRO A 348 -10.84 -6.90 -32.69
CA PRO A 348 -10.28 -8.22 -32.44
C PRO A 348 -9.92 -8.42 -30.97
N VAL A 349 -10.20 -9.62 -30.45
CA VAL A 349 -10.02 -9.98 -29.04
C VAL A 349 -9.26 -11.30 -28.97
N LEU A 350 -8.20 -11.37 -28.19
CA LEU A 350 -7.56 -12.64 -27.85
C LEU A 350 -8.18 -13.16 -26.55
N VAL A 351 -8.83 -14.31 -26.57
CA VAL A 351 -9.45 -14.94 -25.41
C VAL A 351 -8.46 -15.93 -24.82
N THR A 352 -8.07 -15.73 -23.56
CA THR A 352 -7.14 -16.61 -22.84
C THR A 352 -7.90 -17.51 -21.86
N GLY A 353 -7.39 -18.72 -21.62
CA GLY A 353 -7.92 -19.61 -20.58
C GLY A 353 -7.63 -19.11 -19.16
N LYS A 354 -8.01 -19.90 -18.16
CA LYS A 354 -7.69 -19.59 -16.75
C LYS A 354 -6.18 -19.71 -16.52
N PRO A 355 -5.55 -18.75 -15.83
CA PRO A 355 -4.14 -18.87 -15.49
C PRO A 355 -3.90 -19.94 -14.42
N VAL A 356 -2.70 -20.50 -14.43
CA VAL A 356 -2.26 -21.45 -13.40
C VAL A 356 -2.01 -20.69 -12.12
N GLN A 357 -2.80 -21.00 -11.09
CA GLN A 357 -2.61 -20.40 -9.77
C GLN A 357 -1.21 -20.72 -9.26
N GLY A 358 -0.49 -19.70 -8.77
CA GLY A 358 0.84 -19.87 -8.19
C GLY A 358 1.97 -20.00 -9.21
N LEU A 359 1.71 -19.83 -10.52
CA LEU A 359 2.73 -19.83 -11.56
C LEU A 359 2.79 -18.48 -12.26
N SER A 360 3.99 -17.92 -12.38
CA SER A 360 4.20 -16.64 -13.03
C SER A 360 5.50 -16.59 -13.83
N HIS A 361 5.57 -15.69 -14.80
CA HIS A 361 6.75 -15.45 -15.62
C HIS A 361 7.32 -14.04 -15.39
N GLY A 362 8.64 -13.96 -15.19
CA GLY A 362 9.37 -12.68 -15.04
C GLY A 362 8.76 -11.78 -13.96
N ALA A 363 8.35 -10.56 -14.35
CA ALA A 363 7.74 -9.52 -13.50
C ALA A 363 6.32 -9.84 -12.96
N GLY A 364 5.99 -11.12 -12.79
CA GLY A 364 4.69 -11.59 -12.26
C GLY A 364 3.60 -11.76 -13.31
N ARG A 365 3.93 -11.98 -14.59
CA ARG A 365 2.92 -12.20 -15.63
C ARG A 365 2.23 -13.56 -15.45
N PRO A 366 0.92 -13.66 -15.66
CA PRO A 366 0.18 -14.92 -15.57
C PRO A 366 0.60 -15.89 -16.67
N VAL A 367 0.62 -17.18 -16.33
CA VAL A 367 0.87 -18.27 -17.27
C VAL A 367 -0.44 -19.01 -17.52
N VAL A 368 -0.83 -19.18 -18.79
CA VAL A 368 -2.03 -19.94 -19.17
C VAL A 368 -1.64 -21.30 -19.78
N VAL A 369 -2.54 -22.28 -19.66
CA VAL A 369 -2.28 -23.67 -20.09
C VAL A 369 -2.87 -24.03 -21.45
N ASP A 370 -3.75 -23.17 -21.97
CA ASP A 370 -4.41 -23.37 -23.25
C ASP A 370 -3.93 -22.36 -24.27
N ALA A 371 -3.85 -22.80 -25.53
CA ALA A 371 -3.59 -21.90 -26.65
C ALA A 371 -4.74 -20.87 -26.77
N PRO A 372 -4.45 -19.56 -26.73
CA PRO A 372 -5.49 -18.54 -26.78
C PRO A 372 -6.31 -18.58 -28.07
N VAL A 373 -7.59 -18.26 -28.00
CA VAL A 373 -8.49 -18.20 -29.16
C VAL A 373 -8.62 -16.76 -29.63
N LEU A 374 -8.40 -16.51 -30.92
CA LEU A 374 -8.67 -15.19 -31.50
C LEU A 374 -10.15 -15.10 -31.89
N ARG A 375 -10.84 -14.09 -31.37
CA ARG A 375 -12.20 -13.73 -31.76
C ARG A 375 -12.16 -12.44 -32.58
N LEU A 376 -12.61 -12.53 -33.82
CA LEU A 376 -12.72 -11.41 -34.77
C LEU A 376 -14.16 -10.88 -34.77
N PRO A 377 -14.35 -9.55 -34.92
CA PRO A 377 -15.68 -8.97 -35.01
C PRO A 377 -16.40 -9.45 -36.27
N ALA A 378 -17.74 -9.41 -36.25
CA ALA A 378 -18.55 -9.64 -37.43
C ALA A 378 -18.23 -8.60 -38.52
N GLY A 379 -18.35 -9.03 -39.77
CA GLY A 379 -18.03 -8.26 -40.96
C GLY A 379 -17.11 -9.04 -41.89
N GLU A 380 -17.39 -8.95 -43.19
CA GLU A 380 -16.62 -9.62 -44.23
C GLU A 380 -15.30 -8.86 -44.53
N VAL A 381 -14.43 -8.83 -43.52
CA VAL A 381 -13.11 -8.18 -43.57
C VAL A 381 -12.03 -9.25 -43.50
N GLU A 382 -10.98 -9.09 -44.30
CA GLU A 382 -9.78 -9.92 -44.21
C GLU A 382 -8.86 -9.37 -43.10
N TRP A 383 -8.44 -10.27 -42.21
CA TRP A 383 -7.53 -10.00 -41.10
C TRP A 383 -6.21 -10.73 -41.31
N SER A 384 -5.10 -10.05 -41.06
CA SER A 384 -3.77 -10.64 -41.00
C SER A 384 -3.39 -10.89 -39.55
N VAL A 385 -3.11 -12.15 -39.21
CA VAL A 385 -2.69 -12.59 -37.88
C VAL A 385 -1.23 -13.00 -37.94
N GLU A 386 -0.42 -12.49 -37.02
CA GLU A 386 1.00 -12.79 -36.92
C GLU A 386 1.35 -13.17 -35.47
N VAL A 387 2.02 -14.31 -35.30
CA VAL A 387 2.54 -14.76 -34.01
C VAL A 387 4.05 -14.69 -34.02
N ARG A 388 4.61 -14.03 -33.01
CA ARG A 388 6.04 -13.95 -32.74
C ARG A 388 6.39 -14.66 -31.44
N GLY A 389 7.52 -15.35 -31.44
CA GLY A 389 8.06 -16.02 -30.25
C GLY A 389 8.93 -15.10 -29.39
N HIS A 390 9.54 -15.69 -28.37
CA HIS A 390 10.41 -15.01 -27.39
C HIS A 390 11.55 -14.19 -28.03
N GLY A 391 12.18 -14.71 -29.10
CA GLY A 391 13.25 -14.01 -29.83
C GLY A 391 12.79 -12.95 -30.85
N GLY A 392 11.50 -12.59 -30.88
CA GLY A 392 10.93 -11.61 -31.82
C GLY A 392 10.70 -12.14 -33.25
N GLY A 393 11.25 -13.31 -33.58
CA GLY A 393 11.03 -13.99 -34.86
C GLY A 393 9.57 -14.37 -35.08
N VAL A 394 9.11 -14.24 -36.32
CA VAL A 394 7.76 -14.63 -36.75
C VAL A 394 7.68 -16.15 -36.83
N LEU A 395 6.81 -16.74 -36.00
CA LEU A 395 6.58 -18.18 -35.95
C LEU A 395 5.42 -18.59 -36.86
N ALA A 396 4.40 -17.74 -36.98
CA ALA A 396 3.26 -18.00 -37.83
C ALA A 396 2.69 -16.70 -38.39
N ARG A 397 2.20 -16.76 -39.63
CA ARG A 397 1.35 -15.73 -40.23
C ARG A 397 0.19 -16.40 -40.95
N GLU A 398 -1.02 -15.88 -40.75
CA GLU A 398 -2.25 -16.40 -41.33
C GLU A 398 -3.17 -15.26 -41.75
N ARG A 399 -3.97 -15.48 -42.80
CA ARG A 399 -5.06 -14.58 -43.17
C ARG A 399 -6.38 -15.25 -42.82
N VAL A 400 -7.26 -14.51 -42.15
CA VAL A 400 -8.55 -15.00 -41.68
C VAL A 400 -9.63 -14.05 -42.17
N ARG A 401 -10.63 -14.59 -42.87
CA ARG A 401 -11.79 -13.81 -43.30
C ARG A 401 -12.87 -13.85 -42.21
N GLY A 402 -13.34 -12.68 -41.81
CA GLY A 402 -14.48 -12.54 -40.89
C GLY A 402 -15.78 -12.99 -41.55
N ALA A 403 -16.71 -13.52 -40.75
CA ALA A 403 -18.05 -13.85 -41.21
C ALA A 403 -18.94 -12.58 -41.23
N PRO A 404 -19.89 -12.45 -42.17
CA PRO A 404 -20.64 -11.21 -42.36
C PRO A 404 -21.53 -10.84 -41.16
N GLU A 405 -22.18 -11.82 -40.54
CA GLU A 405 -23.22 -11.58 -39.52
C GLU A 405 -22.80 -11.98 -38.10
N THR A 406 -21.74 -12.79 -37.95
CA THR A 406 -21.32 -13.35 -36.67
C THR A 406 -19.84 -13.14 -36.41
N ALA A 407 -19.44 -13.10 -35.14
CA ALA A 407 -18.02 -13.10 -34.78
C ALA A 407 -17.36 -14.41 -35.24
N THR A 408 -16.13 -14.31 -35.75
CA THR A 408 -15.33 -15.48 -36.16
C THR A 408 -14.36 -15.84 -35.06
N GLU A 409 -14.38 -17.08 -34.60
CA GLU A 409 -13.39 -17.61 -33.67
C GLU A 409 -12.38 -18.50 -34.40
N THR A 410 -11.09 -18.30 -34.13
CA THR A 410 -10.03 -19.11 -34.72
C THR A 410 -8.86 -19.29 -33.76
N SER A 411 -8.29 -20.49 -33.79
CA SER A 411 -7.00 -20.83 -33.17
C SER A 411 -6.06 -21.48 -34.20
N GLY A 412 -6.43 -21.44 -35.49
CA GLY A 412 -5.73 -22.13 -36.59
C GLY A 412 -4.27 -21.71 -36.72
N PHE A 413 -3.98 -20.45 -36.43
CA PHE A 413 -2.63 -19.86 -36.53
C PHE A 413 -1.62 -20.48 -35.56
N TRP A 414 -2.08 -21.12 -34.47
CA TRP A 414 -1.21 -21.87 -33.57
C TRP A 414 -0.73 -23.19 -34.15
N ARG A 415 -1.40 -23.77 -35.16
CA ARG A 415 -1.00 -25.05 -35.77
C ARG A 415 0.36 -24.99 -36.46
N ARG A 416 0.80 -23.79 -36.83
CA ARG A 416 2.12 -23.53 -37.44
C ARG A 416 3.21 -23.30 -36.40
N VAL A 417 2.85 -23.16 -35.13
CA VAL A 417 3.77 -22.95 -34.02
C VAL A 417 4.12 -24.32 -33.40
N PRO A 418 5.41 -24.61 -33.13
CA PRO A 418 5.80 -25.86 -32.49
C PRO A 418 5.09 -26.10 -31.15
N ARG A 419 4.72 -27.37 -30.89
CA ARG A 419 3.98 -27.80 -29.69
C ARG A 419 4.89 -28.62 -28.75
N PRO A 420 4.66 -28.57 -27.42
CA PRO A 420 3.70 -27.68 -26.75
C PRO A 420 4.14 -26.21 -26.79
N LEU A 421 3.19 -25.27 -26.74
CA LEU A 421 3.50 -23.86 -26.60
C LEU A 421 4.17 -23.61 -25.24
N LEU A 422 5.37 -23.06 -25.26
CA LEU A 422 6.13 -22.74 -24.06
C LEU A 422 6.78 -21.36 -24.21
N GLY A 423 6.46 -20.47 -23.27
CA GLY A 423 7.08 -19.16 -23.13
C GLY A 423 6.19 -18.01 -23.58
N GLN A 424 6.82 -16.88 -23.87
CA GLN A 424 6.14 -15.65 -24.24
C GLN A 424 5.89 -15.56 -25.76
N TYR A 425 4.64 -15.24 -26.13
CA TYR A 425 4.21 -15.04 -27.50
C TYR A 425 3.57 -13.67 -27.69
N SER A 426 3.90 -13.00 -28.79
CA SER A 426 3.21 -11.77 -29.21
C SER A 426 2.31 -12.06 -30.41
N VAL A 427 1.01 -11.79 -30.25
CA VAL A 427 -0.01 -11.95 -31.29
C VAL A 427 -0.39 -10.57 -31.81
N ARG A 428 -0.13 -10.33 -33.09
CA ARG A 428 -0.50 -9.11 -33.81
C ARG A 428 -1.59 -9.41 -34.82
N VAL A 429 -2.68 -8.66 -34.78
CA VAL A 429 -3.81 -8.75 -35.70
C VAL A 429 -3.96 -7.40 -36.40
N GLY A 430 -3.95 -7.37 -37.71
CA GLY A 430 -4.21 -6.17 -38.51
C GLY A 430 -5.36 -6.40 -39.48
N GLY A 431 -6.19 -5.39 -39.71
CA GLY A 431 -7.28 -5.43 -40.70
C GLY A 431 -7.29 -4.16 -41.57
N ALA A 432 -8.00 -4.20 -42.69
CA ALA A 432 -7.98 -3.13 -43.69
C ALA A 432 -8.53 -1.77 -43.18
N ASN A 433 -9.37 -1.77 -42.13
CA ASN A 433 -10.24 -0.63 -41.80
C ASN A 433 -10.19 -0.16 -40.33
N GLY A 434 -9.12 -0.43 -39.57
CA GLY A 434 -9.05 0.08 -38.19
C GLY A 434 -7.87 -0.40 -37.33
N PRO A 435 -7.80 0.08 -36.08
CA PRO A 435 -6.75 -0.30 -35.13
C PRO A 435 -6.81 -1.81 -34.87
N GLY A 436 -5.67 -2.46 -35.08
CA GLY A 436 -5.48 -3.88 -34.85
C GLY A 436 -5.35 -4.25 -33.37
N LEU A 437 -4.95 -5.50 -33.12
CA LEU A 437 -4.58 -6.01 -31.79
C LEU A 437 -3.06 -6.26 -31.77
N VAL A 438 -2.38 -5.91 -30.69
CA VAL A 438 -1.04 -6.42 -30.39
C VAL A 438 -1.07 -6.86 -28.93
N ARG A 439 -0.96 -8.16 -28.68
CA ARG A 439 -1.04 -8.68 -27.32
C ARG A 439 0.05 -9.70 -27.05
N THR A 440 0.62 -9.61 -25.86
CA THR A 440 1.59 -10.56 -25.36
C THR A 440 0.94 -11.49 -24.36
N VAL A 441 1.17 -12.80 -24.51
CA VAL A 441 0.67 -13.86 -23.64
C VAL A 441 1.83 -14.79 -23.25
N VAL A 442 1.76 -15.38 -22.07
CA VAL A 442 2.71 -16.42 -21.64
C VAL A 442 1.95 -17.73 -21.52
N VAL A 443 2.41 -18.74 -22.24
CA VAL A 443 1.74 -20.05 -22.34
C VAL A 443 2.71 -21.13 -21.87
N ALA A 444 2.22 -22.05 -21.04
CA ALA A 444 2.88 -23.31 -20.73
C ALA A 444 1.85 -24.42 -20.95
N GLU A 445 1.75 -24.86 -22.21
CA GLU A 445 0.60 -25.62 -22.66
C GLU A 445 0.48 -26.98 -21.97
N GLY A 446 -0.68 -27.21 -21.34
CA GLY A 446 -0.96 -28.44 -20.61
C GLY A 446 -0.19 -28.60 -19.29
N LEU A 447 0.51 -27.57 -18.79
CA LEU A 447 1.21 -27.64 -17.51
C LEU A 447 0.24 -27.53 -16.32
N GLY A 448 0.11 -28.61 -15.55
CA GLY A 448 -0.60 -28.62 -14.27
C GLY A 448 0.34 -28.51 -13.06
N ILE A 449 -0.19 -28.01 -11.94
CA ILE A 449 0.50 -28.02 -10.65
C ILE A 449 -0.47 -28.50 -9.57
N HIS A 450 -0.04 -29.48 -8.78
CA HIS A 450 -0.73 -29.88 -7.56
C HIS A 450 0.07 -29.45 -6.34
N TRP A 451 -0.63 -28.98 -5.31
CA TRP A 451 -0.05 -28.45 -4.09
C TRP A 451 -0.37 -29.36 -2.92
N HIS A 452 0.57 -29.53 -1.99
CA HIS A 452 0.30 -30.12 -0.70
C HIS A 452 1.03 -29.34 0.40
N PRO A 453 0.33 -28.69 1.34
CA PRO A 453 -1.13 -28.52 1.40
C PRO A 453 -1.67 -27.60 0.28
N ASP A 454 -2.99 -27.62 0.06
CA ASP A 454 -3.66 -26.76 -0.94
C ASP A 454 -3.46 -25.26 -0.68
N VAL A 455 -3.32 -24.88 0.60
CA VAL A 455 -3.00 -23.52 1.04
C VAL A 455 -2.06 -23.58 2.24
N ARG A 456 -0.96 -22.83 2.16
CA ARG A 456 0.04 -22.68 3.23
C ARG A 456 -0.45 -21.69 4.28
N LEU A 457 -0.55 -22.14 5.52
CA LEU A 457 -0.91 -21.26 6.63
C LEU A 457 0.31 -20.58 7.24
N LEU A 458 0.13 -19.39 7.83
CA LEU A 458 1.16 -18.81 8.67
C LEU A 458 1.26 -19.58 9.99
N ARG A 459 2.47 -19.98 10.35
CA ARG A 459 2.85 -20.67 11.58
C ARG A 459 3.79 -19.77 12.39
N PRO A 460 4.07 -20.10 13.67
CA PRO A 460 5.01 -19.32 14.49
C PRO A 460 6.36 -19.04 13.81
N ASP A 461 6.90 -20.03 13.10
CA ASP A 461 8.24 -19.96 12.50
C ASP A 461 8.28 -19.44 11.07
N GLY A 462 7.13 -19.18 10.44
CA GLY A 462 7.03 -18.77 9.04
C GLY A 462 5.82 -19.37 8.35
N LEU A 463 5.90 -19.62 7.05
CA LEU A 463 4.86 -20.32 6.33
C LEU A 463 4.90 -21.82 6.64
N GLU A 464 3.75 -22.49 6.62
CA GLU A 464 3.67 -23.94 6.61
C GLU A 464 4.50 -24.49 5.42
N PRO A 465 5.30 -25.55 5.60
CA PRO A 465 5.99 -26.20 4.50
C PRO A 465 5.01 -26.68 3.43
N ALA A 466 5.46 -26.74 2.17
CA ALA A 466 4.62 -27.24 1.08
C ALA A 466 5.42 -27.94 0.00
N GLU A 467 4.73 -28.75 -0.77
CA GLU A 467 5.22 -29.41 -1.97
C GLU A 467 4.40 -28.95 -3.17
N ALA A 468 5.10 -28.76 -4.29
CA ALA A 468 4.50 -28.53 -5.60
C ALA A 468 4.93 -29.68 -6.52
N VAL A 469 3.96 -30.41 -7.06
CA VAL A 469 4.19 -31.48 -8.03
C VAL A 469 3.73 -31.01 -9.40
N PHE A 470 4.63 -31.04 -10.37
CA PHE A 470 4.34 -30.58 -11.73
C PHE A 470 3.85 -31.73 -12.60
N HIS A 471 2.83 -31.44 -13.41
CA HIS A 471 2.26 -32.36 -14.38
C HIS A 471 2.40 -31.74 -15.77
N PRO A 472 3.59 -31.83 -16.40
CA PRO A 472 3.81 -31.25 -17.71
C PRO A 472 2.99 -31.98 -18.77
N GLY A 473 2.47 -31.22 -19.74
CA GLY A 473 1.83 -31.77 -20.93
C GLY A 473 2.80 -32.55 -21.82
N ALA A 474 2.26 -33.31 -22.77
CA ALA A 474 3.06 -34.11 -23.69
C ALA A 474 4.10 -33.25 -24.46
N GLY A 475 5.35 -33.70 -24.49
CA GLY A 475 6.46 -32.99 -25.14
C GLY A 475 7.12 -31.90 -24.30
N MET A 476 6.72 -31.75 -23.04
CA MET A 476 7.33 -30.86 -22.05
C MET A 476 7.79 -31.66 -20.83
N THR A 477 8.86 -31.19 -20.18
CA THR A 477 9.31 -31.64 -18.87
C THR A 477 9.56 -30.44 -17.97
N THR A 478 9.51 -30.64 -16.65
CA THR A 478 9.91 -29.62 -15.68
C THR A 478 11.12 -30.09 -14.90
N VAL A 479 12.02 -29.15 -14.60
CA VAL A 479 13.23 -29.39 -13.81
C VAL A 479 13.28 -28.35 -12.69
N PRO A 480 13.18 -28.78 -11.42
CA PRO A 480 12.85 -30.14 -10.98
C PRO A 480 11.39 -30.56 -11.28
N ALA A 481 11.10 -31.86 -11.20
CA ALA A 481 9.75 -32.41 -11.37
C ALA A 481 8.80 -32.10 -10.19
N GLY A 482 9.36 -31.65 -9.07
CA GLY A 482 8.63 -31.09 -7.94
C GLY A 482 9.52 -30.15 -7.13
N LEU A 483 8.89 -29.25 -6.38
CA LEU A 483 9.56 -28.29 -5.49
C LEU A 483 9.09 -28.49 -4.05
N THR A 484 10.02 -28.41 -3.12
CA THR A 484 9.72 -28.36 -1.68
C THR A 484 10.00 -26.96 -1.16
N PHE A 485 9.02 -26.39 -0.46
CA PHE A 485 9.05 -25.06 0.13
C PHE A 485 9.21 -25.16 1.64
N GLY A 486 10.28 -24.58 2.16
CA GLY A 486 10.50 -24.42 3.60
C GLY A 486 9.68 -23.27 4.20
N THR A 487 9.84 -23.05 5.51
CA THR A 487 9.08 -22.04 6.26
C THR A 487 9.47 -20.59 5.92
N ASP A 488 10.64 -20.42 5.34
CA ASP A 488 11.31 -19.15 5.04
C ASP A 488 11.27 -18.76 3.54
N ARG A 489 10.64 -19.58 2.69
CA ARG A 489 10.56 -19.33 1.24
C ARG A 489 9.13 -19.37 0.74
N ALA A 490 8.68 -18.27 0.16
CA ALA A 490 7.38 -18.20 -0.53
C ALA A 490 7.48 -18.60 -2.01
N ARG A 491 8.63 -18.37 -2.66
CA ARG A 491 8.79 -18.51 -4.11
C ARG A 491 10.04 -19.28 -4.47
N LEU A 492 9.96 -20.11 -5.51
CA LEU A 492 11.09 -20.85 -6.07
C LEU A 492 10.97 -20.91 -7.60
N PRO A 493 12.09 -20.89 -8.34
CA PRO A 493 12.05 -21.05 -9.79
C PRO A 493 11.83 -22.53 -10.18
N VAL A 494 11.17 -22.73 -11.33
CA VAL A 494 11.13 -24.02 -12.05
C VAL A 494 11.45 -23.78 -13.52
N GLU A 495 12.27 -24.64 -14.11
CA GLU A 495 12.53 -24.62 -15.55
C GLU A 495 11.54 -25.58 -16.23
N ALA A 496 10.78 -25.08 -17.20
CA ALA A 496 10.02 -25.90 -18.13
C ALA A 496 10.83 -26.04 -19.42
N VAL A 497 10.91 -27.24 -19.95
CA VAL A 497 11.76 -27.59 -21.09
C VAL A 497 10.94 -28.32 -22.14
N THR A 498 11.06 -27.88 -23.38
CA THR A 498 10.65 -28.63 -24.57
C THR A 498 11.89 -28.97 -25.40
N ARG A 499 11.71 -29.68 -26.50
CA ARG A 499 12.81 -29.94 -27.45
C ARG A 499 13.45 -28.65 -28.00
N GLN A 500 12.68 -27.57 -28.12
CA GLN A 500 13.09 -26.38 -28.86
C GLN A 500 13.31 -25.14 -27.98
N HIS A 501 12.73 -25.12 -26.78
CA HIS A 501 12.73 -23.95 -25.92
C HIS A 501 12.79 -24.33 -24.45
N ARG A 502 13.38 -23.44 -23.65
CA ARG A 502 13.48 -23.52 -22.19
C ARG A 502 12.95 -22.23 -21.62
N GLU A 503 12.11 -22.33 -20.60
CA GLU A 503 11.51 -21.17 -19.95
C GLU A 503 11.57 -21.32 -18.43
N VAL A 504 11.91 -20.24 -17.72
CA VAL A 504 11.96 -20.24 -16.26
C VAL A 504 10.72 -19.54 -15.72
N PHE A 505 9.97 -20.24 -14.90
CA PHE A 505 8.82 -19.72 -14.19
C PHE A 505 9.09 -19.58 -12.70
N LEU A 506 8.40 -18.65 -12.06
CA LEU A 506 8.39 -18.46 -10.62
C LEU A 506 7.14 -19.11 -10.03
N VAL A 507 7.35 -19.99 -9.06
CA VAL A 507 6.34 -20.84 -8.43
C VAL A 507 6.11 -20.35 -7.01
N GLU A 508 4.87 -19.99 -6.68
CA GLU A 508 4.42 -19.56 -5.35
C GLU A 508 3.19 -20.37 -4.98
N PRO A 509 3.29 -21.36 -4.06
CA PRO A 509 2.11 -22.08 -3.60
C PRO A 509 1.08 -21.12 -3.00
N PRO A 510 -0.23 -21.42 -3.13
CA PRO A 510 -1.26 -20.63 -2.47
C PRO A 510 -0.95 -20.50 -0.98
N ARG A 511 -0.95 -19.27 -0.46
CA ARG A 511 -0.58 -19.00 0.93
C ARG A 511 -1.48 -17.97 1.58
N MET A 512 -1.62 -18.11 2.89
CA MET A 512 -2.17 -17.09 3.76
C MET A 512 -1.27 -15.85 3.73
N ARG A 513 -1.89 -14.68 3.67
CA ARG A 513 -1.21 -13.39 3.77
C ARG A 513 -1.91 -12.53 4.81
N VAL A 514 -1.15 -11.70 5.51
CA VAL A 514 -1.66 -10.84 6.59
C VAL A 514 -1.11 -9.44 6.41
N ARG A 515 -1.97 -8.45 6.65
CA ARG A 515 -1.62 -7.03 6.53
C ARG A 515 -2.20 -6.25 7.68
N VAL A 516 -1.43 -5.33 8.24
CA VAL A 516 -1.87 -4.46 9.35
C VAL A 516 -1.89 -3.02 8.87
N ASP A 517 -3.02 -2.35 9.03
CA ASP A 517 -3.23 -0.94 8.71
C ASP A 517 -3.01 -0.06 9.94
N GLY A 518 -2.10 0.91 9.85
CA GLY A 518 -2.03 2.06 10.75
C GLY A 518 -0.61 2.45 11.20
N GLY A 519 -0.14 3.62 10.74
CA GLY A 519 1.04 4.31 11.26
C GLY A 519 2.36 3.53 11.07
N ALA A 520 3.20 3.52 12.11
CA ALA A 520 4.54 2.92 12.12
C ALA A 520 4.59 1.39 11.91
N TYR A 521 3.44 0.72 11.75
CA TYR A 521 3.30 -0.73 11.61
C TYR A 521 2.65 -1.12 10.27
N ASP A 522 3.07 -0.50 9.16
CA ASP A 522 2.70 -0.99 7.83
C ASP A 522 3.45 -2.32 7.58
N HIS A 523 2.80 -3.43 7.94
CA HIS A 523 3.35 -4.77 7.74
C HIS A 523 3.09 -5.20 6.30
N ASP A 524 4.17 -5.47 5.56
CA ASP A 524 4.10 -5.88 4.16
C ASP A 524 3.28 -7.18 4.01
N ALA A 525 2.26 -7.14 3.15
CA ALA A 525 1.43 -8.29 2.84
C ALA A 525 2.22 -9.45 2.19
N GLU A 526 3.43 -9.19 1.68
CA GLU A 526 4.33 -10.21 1.16
C GLU A 526 5.11 -10.95 2.26
N ALA A 527 5.12 -10.44 3.49
CA ALA A 527 5.83 -11.04 4.60
C ALA A 527 5.40 -12.49 4.84
N ILE A 528 6.39 -13.34 5.13
CA ILE A 528 6.21 -14.78 5.33
C ILE A 528 6.10 -15.19 6.80
N ARG A 529 6.12 -14.21 7.72
CA ARG A 529 6.02 -14.41 9.17
C ARG A 529 4.85 -13.63 9.74
N PRO A 530 4.21 -14.12 10.81
CA PRO A 530 3.16 -13.38 11.49
C PRO A 530 3.71 -12.03 12.03
N PRO A 531 3.00 -10.91 11.83
CA PRO A 531 3.37 -9.64 12.44
C PRO A 531 3.45 -9.75 13.96
N ARG A 532 4.40 -9.01 14.55
CA ARG A 532 4.52 -8.81 15.99
C ARG A 532 4.01 -7.43 16.34
N LEU A 533 2.93 -7.38 17.10
CA LEU A 533 2.25 -6.17 17.54
C LEU A 533 2.47 -5.97 19.04
N THR A 534 2.42 -4.71 19.47
CA THR A 534 2.36 -4.32 20.88
C THR A 534 0.98 -3.76 21.21
N THR A 535 0.61 -3.65 22.48
CA THR A 535 -0.64 -2.95 22.87
C THR A 535 -0.68 -1.50 22.39
N ALA A 536 0.44 -0.78 22.43
CA ALA A 536 0.56 0.55 21.83
C ALA A 536 0.38 0.51 20.31
N GLY A 537 0.98 -0.49 19.65
CA GLY A 537 0.80 -0.76 18.23
C GLY A 537 -0.65 -1.04 17.87
N LEU A 538 -1.40 -1.81 18.67
CA LEU A 538 -2.84 -2.05 18.47
C LEU A 538 -3.69 -0.77 18.62
N ALA A 539 -3.30 0.17 19.49
CA ALA A 539 -4.06 1.41 19.69
C ALA A 539 -3.95 2.34 18.46
N VAL A 540 -2.76 2.35 17.84
CA VAL A 540 -2.45 3.10 16.62
C VAL A 540 -2.94 2.37 15.37
N ALA A 541 -2.76 1.04 15.31
CA ALA A 541 -3.21 0.20 14.23
C ALA A 541 -4.74 0.19 14.20
N GLY A 542 -5.30 0.56 13.04
CA GLY A 542 -6.73 0.58 12.85
C GLY A 542 -7.29 -0.83 12.64
N ARG A 543 -6.66 -1.63 11.77
CA ARG A 543 -7.23 -2.87 11.26
C ARG A 543 -6.17 -3.90 10.88
N ILE A 544 -6.54 -5.18 10.94
CA ILE A 544 -5.78 -6.27 10.32
C ILE A 544 -6.63 -6.90 9.22
N PHE A 545 -6.00 -7.37 8.16
CA PHE A 545 -6.64 -8.05 7.03
C PHE A 545 -5.96 -9.39 6.85
N VAL A 546 -6.76 -10.42 6.60
CA VAL A 546 -6.30 -11.79 6.37
C VAL A 546 -6.83 -12.23 5.01
N GLU A 547 -5.92 -12.64 4.12
CA GLU A 547 -6.25 -13.28 2.86
C GLU A 547 -5.90 -14.74 2.97
N LEU A 548 -6.90 -15.57 2.66
CA LEU A 548 -6.75 -17.01 2.58
C LEU A 548 -7.34 -17.45 1.24
N PRO A 549 -6.51 -17.93 0.30
CA PRO A 549 -6.99 -18.44 -0.98
C PRO A 549 -8.10 -19.48 -0.80
N GLY A 550 -9.15 -19.40 -1.63
CA GLY A 550 -10.30 -20.31 -1.59
C GLY A 550 -11.44 -19.89 -0.65
N LEU A 551 -11.26 -18.90 0.22
CA LEU A 551 -12.35 -18.40 1.08
C LEU A 551 -13.13 -17.25 0.42
N ALA A 552 -14.44 -17.40 0.31
CA ALA A 552 -15.34 -16.35 -0.18
C ALA A 552 -15.59 -15.21 0.83
N ARG A 553 -15.39 -15.48 2.12
CA ARG A 553 -15.55 -14.51 3.21
C ARG A 553 -14.43 -14.68 4.24
N PRO A 554 -13.94 -13.58 4.85
CA PRO A 554 -12.95 -13.71 5.92
C PRO A 554 -13.54 -14.49 7.10
N PRO A 555 -12.77 -15.39 7.71
CA PRO A 555 -13.21 -16.20 8.85
C PRO A 555 -13.27 -15.40 10.17
N GLU A 556 -13.75 -15.98 11.26
CA GLU A 556 -13.55 -15.37 12.59
C GLU A 556 -12.10 -15.57 13.07
N LEU A 557 -11.58 -14.62 13.85
CA LEU A 557 -10.28 -14.77 14.52
C LEU A 557 -10.48 -15.03 16.01
N ASP A 558 -9.72 -15.98 16.54
CA ASP A 558 -9.61 -16.21 17.98
C ASP A 558 -8.48 -15.36 18.56
N VAL A 559 -8.74 -14.68 19.67
CA VAL A 559 -7.71 -14.15 20.56
C VAL A 559 -7.41 -15.24 21.58
N VAL A 560 -6.17 -15.72 21.61
CA VAL A 560 -5.74 -16.82 22.47
C VAL A 560 -4.75 -16.30 23.49
N ALA A 561 -4.97 -16.60 24.77
CA ALA A 561 -4.05 -16.32 25.87
C ALA A 561 -3.89 -17.57 26.73
N GLY A 562 -2.66 -17.93 27.09
CA GLY A 562 -2.39 -19.15 27.88
C GLY A 562 -2.98 -20.44 27.27
N GLY A 563 -3.02 -20.53 25.94
CA GLY A 563 -3.60 -21.67 25.21
C GLY A 563 -5.12 -21.73 25.16
N ARG A 564 -5.85 -20.76 25.73
CA ARG A 564 -7.32 -20.71 25.73
C ARG A 564 -7.82 -19.56 24.87
N VAL A 565 -8.92 -19.76 24.17
CA VAL A 565 -9.61 -18.68 23.45
C VAL A 565 -10.28 -17.77 24.48
N VAL A 566 -9.80 -16.53 24.58
CA VAL A 566 -10.30 -15.52 25.53
C VAL A 566 -11.26 -14.54 24.87
N GLN A 567 -11.21 -14.39 23.55
CA GLN A 567 -12.15 -13.57 22.80
C GLN A 567 -12.23 -14.05 21.33
N ARG A 568 -13.36 -13.79 20.65
CA ARG A 568 -13.46 -13.95 19.19
C ARG A 568 -13.74 -12.61 18.50
N VAL A 569 -13.12 -12.41 17.35
CA VAL A 569 -13.21 -11.19 16.54
C VAL A 569 -13.81 -11.52 15.18
N ARG A 570 -14.94 -10.87 14.88
CA ARG A 570 -15.59 -10.97 13.58
C ARG A 570 -15.01 -9.93 12.61
N PRO A 571 -14.89 -10.27 11.31
CA PRO A 571 -14.53 -9.30 10.30
C PRO A 571 -15.65 -8.27 10.12
N HIS A 572 -15.28 -7.06 9.73
CA HIS A 572 -16.21 -6.01 9.34
C HIS A 572 -16.67 -6.22 7.88
N ARG A 573 -17.60 -5.39 7.38
CA ARG A 573 -18.18 -5.51 6.03
C ARG A 573 -17.14 -5.45 4.89
N ASP A 574 -16.03 -4.75 5.12
CA ASP A 574 -14.89 -4.62 4.19
C ASP A 574 -13.84 -5.72 4.37
N GLY A 575 -14.11 -6.68 5.26
CA GLY A 575 -13.25 -7.83 5.54
C GLY A 575 -12.11 -7.58 6.52
N GLY A 576 -11.94 -6.36 7.02
CA GLY A 576 -10.93 -6.03 8.03
C GLY A 576 -11.41 -6.35 9.46
N TYR A 577 -10.48 -6.72 10.34
CA TYR A 577 -10.73 -6.91 11.77
C TYR A 577 -10.25 -5.67 12.53
N ASN A 578 -11.14 -5.08 13.32
CA ASN A 578 -10.82 -3.89 14.11
C ASN A 578 -10.01 -4.29 15.36
N LEU A 579 -8.71 -4.00 15.32
CA LEU A 579 -7.75 -4.33 16.38
C LEU A 579 -8.02 -3.59 17.70
N ARG A 580 -8.76 -2.47 17.67
CA ARG A 580 -9.13 -1.78 18.90
C ARG A 580 -10.11 -2.57 19.77
N ARG A 581 -10.86 -3.51 19.18
CA ARG A 581 -11.86 -4.30 19.92
C ARG A 581 -11.26 -5.33 20.86
N ILE A 582 -9.97 -5.61 20.71
CA ILE A 582 -9.25 -6.59 21.54
C ILE A 582 -8.28 -5.92 22.51
N LEU A 583 -8.18 -4.58 22.50
CA LEU A 583 -7.21 -3.86 23.33
C LEU A 583 -7.32 -4.19 24.81
N ASP A 584 -8.54 -4.13 25.38
CA ASP A 584 -8.74 -4.39 26.80
C ASP A 584 -8.43 -5.85 27.16
N THR A 585 -8.80 -6.79 26.28
CA THR A 585 -8.51 -8.21 26.47
C THR A 585 -7.01 -8.48 26.40
N VAL A 586 -6.31 -7.88 25.44
CA VAL A 586 -4.86 -8.04 25.32
C VAL A 586 -4.12 -7.30 26.43
N ALA A 587 -4.59 -6.14 26.90
CA ALA A 587 -3.97 -5.45 28.03
C ALA A 587 -4.06 -6.27 29.33
N PHE A 588 -5.12 -7.08 29.48
CA PHE A 588 -5.28 -7.98 30.61
C PHE A 588 -4.40 -9.25 30.52
N HIS A 589 -3.93 -9.62 29.33
CA HIS A 589 -3.16 -10.84 29.09
C HIS A 589 -1.77 -10.52 28.52
N SER A 590 -0.69 -10.87 29.23
CA SER A 590 0.69 -10.51 28.86
C SER A 590 1.10 -10.95 27.44
N ASP A 591 0.77 -12.18 27.06
CA ASP A 591 1.06 -12.73 25.73
C ASP A 591 -0.20 -13.29 25.08
N THR A 592 -0.58 -12.69 23.95
CA THR A 592 -1.75 -13.13 23.19
C THR A 592 -1.41 -13.40 21.74
N VAL A 593 -2.17 -14.32 21.14
CA VAL A 593 -2.04 -14.69 19.74
C VAL A 593 -3.37 -14.46 19.06
N LEU A 594 -3.34 -13.77 17.92
CA LEU A 594 -4.44 -13.84 16.97
C LEU A 594 -4.29 -15.11 16.15
N ARG A 595 -5.29 -15.99 16.25
CA ARG A 595 -5.31 -17.30 15.62
C ARG A 595 -6.51 -17.43 14.70
N LEU A 596 -6.31 -18.20 13.63
CA LEU A 596 -7.35 -18.68 12.74
C LEU A 596 -7.30 -20.20 12.69
N VAL A 597 -8.45 -20.88 12.57
CA VAL A 597 -8.52 -22.30 12.25
C VAL A 597 -9.14 -22.46 10.86
N HIS A 598 -8.46 -23.18 9.97
CA HIS A 598 -8.92 -23.47 8.61
C HIS A 598 -8.69 -24.95 8.31
N ASP A 599 -9.76 -25.67 7.95
CA ASP A 599 -9.74 -27.11 7.67
C ASP A 599 -9.04 -27.93 8.77
N GLY A 600 -9.33 -27.60 10.04
CA GLY A 600 -8.74 -28.25 11.20
C GLY A 600 -7.27 -27.87 11.48
N ARG A 601 -6.65 -27.03 10.64
CA ARG A 601 -5.27 -26.55 10.80
C ARG A 601 -5.26 -25.15 11.41
N GLU A 602 -4.39 -24.95 12.41
CA GLU A 602 -4.24 -23.65 13.09
C GLU A 602 -3.25 -22.72 12.38
N ALA A 603 -3.61 -21.46 12.18
CA ALA A 603 -2.76 -20.42 11.64
C ALA A 603 -2.53 -19.30 12.66
N THR A 604 -1.29 -18.83 12.76
CA THR A 604 -0.91 -17.66 13.54
C THR A 604 -1.05 -16.41 12.67
N VAL A 605 -2.06 -15.59 12.97
CA VAL A 605 -2.31 -14.33 12.25
C VAL A 605 -1.38 -13.23 12.75
N ALA A 606 -1.20 -13.09 14.07
CA ALA A 606 -0.31 -12.10 14.67
C ALA A 606 0.06 -12.50 16.10
N TRP A 607 1.24 -12.09 16.54
CA TRP A 607 1.62 -12.10 17.95
C TRP A 607 1.34 -10.73 18.54
N ILE A 608 0.76 -10.68 19.73
CA ILE A 608 0.56 -9.42 20.44
C ILE A 608 1.11 -9.54 21.85
N HIS A 609 2.11 -8.71 22.13
CA HIS A 609 2.75 -8.63 23.42
C HIS A 609 2.17 -7.40 24.15
N ALA A 610 1.61 -7.63 25.33
CA ALA A 610 1.45 -6.58 26.29
C ALA A 610 2.75 -6.46 27.10
N PRO A 611 3.27 -5.24 27.34
CA PRO A 611 4.32 -5.10 28.34
C PRO A 611 3.81 -5.70 29.66
N GLU A 612 4.68 -6.40 30.40
CA GLU A 612 4.31 -6.98 31.70
C GLU A 612 3.56 -5.92 32.51
N PRO A 613 2.39 -6.26 33.11
CA PRO A 613 1.76 -5.35 34.04
C PRO A 613 2.79 -5.07 35.12
N SER A 614 3.22 -3.81 35.23
CA SER A 614 4.05 -3.40 36.36
C SER A 614 3.29 -3.86 37.60
N GLN A 615 3.88 -4.74 38.41
CA GLN A 615 3.31 -5.09 39.72
C GLN A 615 2.85 -3.80 40.36
N ASP A 616 1.55 -3.66 40.54
CA ASP A 616 0.97 -2.50 41.17
C ASP A 616 1.58 -2.43 42.58
N PRO A 617 2.42 -1.43 42.89
CA PRO A 617 3.06 -1.34 44.19
C PRO A 617 2.04 -1.13 45.32
N TRP A 618 0.76 -0.89 45.00
CA TRP A 618 -0.33 -0.70 45.94
C TRP A 618 -1.22 -1.93 46.12
N LEU A 619 -1.05 -2.99 45.31
CA LEU A 619 -1.70 -4.27 45.57
C LEU A 619 -0.76 -5.12 46.43
N PRO A 620 -1.14 -5.48 47.68
CA PRO A 620 -0.34 -6.39 48.48
C PRO A 620 -0.23 -7.71 47.73
N GLY A 621 1.01 -8.11 47.42
CA GLY A 621 1.30 -9.37 46.77
C GLY A 621 0.69 -10.50 47.59
N THR A 622 -0.27 -11.22 47.01
CA THR A 622 -0.71 -12.51 47.54
C THR A 622 0.45 -13.47 47.35
N THR A 623 1.33 -13.54 48.34
CA THR A 623 2.28 -14.62 48.52
C THR A 623 1.48 -15.91 48.66
N GLY A 624 1.64 -16.79 47.67
CA GLY A 624 1.15 -18.15 47.75
C GLY A 624 1.71 -18.82 49.01
N ALA A 625 0.81 -19.20 49.91
CA ALA A 625 1.14 -20.11 50.99
C ALA A 625 1.69 -21.41 50.40
N GLY A 626 2.88 -21.79 50.86
CA GLY A 626 3.50 -23.06 50.52
C GLY A 626 2.59 -24.24 50.85
N ARG A 627 2.55 -25.20 49.94
CA ARG A 627 2.20 -26.59 50.28
C ARG A 627 3.51 -27.36 50.41
N GLY A 628 3.68 -27.98 51.58
CA GLY A 628 4.50 -29.18 51.71
C GLY A 628 3.78 -30.40 51.16
#